data_AF-M1EKI5-F1
#
_entry.id   AF-M1EKI5-F1
#
_cell.length_a   1.000
_cell.length_b   1.000
_cell.length_c   1.000
_cell.angle_alpha   90.00
_cell.angle_beta   90.00
_cell.angle_gamma   90.00
#
_symmetry.space_group_name_H-M   'P 1'
#
loop_
_entity.id
_entity.type
_entity.pdbx_description
1 polymer ?
#
loop_
_entity_poly.entity_id
_entity_poly.type
_entity_poly.pdbx_seq_one_letter_code
_entity_poly.pdbx_strand_id
1 'polypeptide(L)' 'ALKTHFYNIAPEAPTLSHFQQTFCYLMHEFHKFWIEEDPMDIMEFNRVREKFRKRIIRQLQNPDMAL' A
#
# COMPACT_ATOMS: atom_id res chain seq x y z
N ALA A 1 -15.41 4.77 -2.70
CA ALA A 1 -14.33 5.78 -2.75
C ALA A 1 -13.15 5.30 -3.61
N LEU A 2 -12.40 4.27 -3.21
CA LEU A 2 -11.20 3.82 -3.96
C LEU A 2 -11.48 3.39 -5.40
N LYS A 3 -12.53 2.58 -5.61
CA LYS A 3 -12.93 2.09 -6.94
C LYS A 3 -13.27 3.24 -7.89
N THR A 4 -14.04 4.22 -7.42
CA THR A 4 -14.43 5.40 -8.19
C THR A 4 -13.23 6.27 -8.56
N HIS A 5 -12.26 6.42 -7.64
CA HIS A 5 -11.04 7.21 -7.87
C HIS A 5 -10.10 6.52 -8.88
N PHE A 6 -9.99 5.19 -8.81
CA PHE A 6 -9.10 4.40 -9.65
C PHE A 6 -9.57 4.30 -11.10
N TYR A 7 -10.88 4.22 -11.34
CA TYR A 7 -11.43 4.04 -12.69
C TYR A 7 -11.87 5.35 -13.39
N ASN A 8 -12.14 6.44 -12.66
CA ASN A 8 -12.80 7.63 -13.25
C ASN A 8 -11.93 8.90 -13.33
N ILE A 9 -10.73 8.93 -12.74
CA ILE A 9 -9.92 10.17 -12.63
C ILE A 9 -8.68 10.17 -13.53
N ALA A 10 -8.23 9.02 -14.01
CA ALA A 10 -7.15 8.96 -15.01
C ALA A 10 -7.74 9.16 -16.42
N PRO A 11 -7.22 10.11 -17.24
CA PRO A 11 -7.65 10.31 -18.63
C PRO A 11 -7.45 9.05 -19.51
N GLU A 12 -6.57 8.16 -19.05
CA GLU A 12 -6.25 6.88 -19.64
C GLU A 12 -6.66 5.80 -18.63
N ALA A 13 -7.40 4.78 -19.06
CA ALA A 13 -7.83 3.70 -18.19
C ALA A 13 -6.63 3.17 -17.39
N PRO A 14 -6.77 2.91 -16.08
CA PRO A 14 -5.67 2.40 -15.26
C PRO A 14 -5.07 1.17 -15.92
N THR A 15 -3.86 1.32 -16.45
CA THR A 15 -3.17 0.25 -17.15
C THR A 15 -2.62 -0.75 -16.15
N LEU A 16 -2.33 -1.97 -16.59
CA LEU A 16 -1.62 -2.97 -15.79
C LEU A 16 -0.32 -2.41 -15.18
N SER A 17 0.31 -1.44 -15.84
CA SER A 17 1.51 -0.74 -15.36
C SER A 17 1.26 0.01 -14.05
N HIS A 18 0.14 0.72 -13.90
CA HIS A 18 -0.18 1.44 -12.66
C HIS A 18 -0.39 0.49 -11.48
N PHE A 19 -1.04 -0.66 -11.72
CA PHE A 19 -1.18 -1.70 -10.71
C PHE A 19 0.18 -2.28 -10.31
N GLN A 20 1.03 -2.60 -11.28
CA GLN A 20 2.35 -3.17 -11.02
C GLN A 20 3.26 -2.20 -10.27
N GLN A 21 3.26 -0.91 -10.62
CA GLN A 21 4.01 0.13 -9.90
C GLN A 21 3.53 0.26 -8.46
N THR A 22 2.22 0.30 -8.23
CA THR A 22 1.62 0.35 -6.89
C THR A 22 2.01 -0.88 -6.07
N PHE A 23 1.97 -2.07 -6.67
CA PHE A 23 2.38 -3.30 -6.00
C PHE A 23 3.86 -3.28 -5.60
N CYS A 24 4.77 -2.92 -6.52
CA CYS A 24 6.19 -2.82 -6.23
C CYS A 24 6.47 -1.81 -5.11
N TYR A 25 5.82 -0.65 -5.15
CA TYR A 25 5.94 0.36 -4.09
C TYR A 25 5.49 -0.18 -2.73
N LEU A 26 4.31 -0.80 -2.65
CA LEU A 26 3.79 -1.36 -1.40
C LEU A 26 4.68 -2.47 -0.85
N MET A 27 5.27 -3.31 -1.71
CA MET A 27 6.20 -4.35 -1.29
C MET A 27 7.50 -3.77 -0.72
N HIS A 28 8.03 -2.72 -1.35
CA HIS A 28 9.21 -2.01 -0.87
C HIS A 28 8.96 -1.36 0.50
N GLU A 29 7.85 -0.64 0.64
CA GLU A 29 7.47 0.00 1.91
C GLU A 29 7.16 -1.04 2.99
N PHE A 30 6.54 -2.17 2.65
CA PHE A 30 6.33 -3.25 3.60
C PHE A 30 7.66 -3.86 4.06
N HIS A 31 8.63 -4.05 3.16
CA HIS A 31 9.94 -4.58 3.52
C HIS A 31 10.68 -3.65 4.49
N LYS A 32 10.69 -2.34 4.22
CA LYS A 32 11.24 -1.36 5.17
C LYS A 32 10.52 -1.41 6.52
N PHE A 33 9.20 -1.40 6.50
CA PHE A 33 8.38 -1.47 7.71
C PHE A 33 8.63 -2.74 8.52
N TRP A 34 8.82 -3.88 7.84
CA TRP A 34 9.18 -5.15 8.48
C TRP A 34 10.49 -5.05 9.26
N ILE A 35 11.51 -4.46 8.65
CA ILE A 35 12.82 -4.28 9.29
C ILE A 35 12.70 -3.31 10.47
N GLU A 36 11.96 -2.22 10.32
CA GLU A 36 11.74 -1.23 11.40
C GLU A 36 10.96 -1.79 12.60
N GLU A 37 10.00 -2.69 12.36
CA GLU A 37 9.22 -3.33 13.43
C GLU A 37 10.02 -4.40 14.19
N ASP A 38 11.16 -4.85 13.63
CA ASP A 38 12.08 -5.85 14.20
C ASP A 38 11.34 -7.05 14.86
N PRO A 39 10.51 -7.79 14.10
CA PRO A 39 9.75 -8.89 14.67
C PRO A 39 10.69 -10.02 15.08
N MET A 40 10.34 -10.69 16.18
CA MET A 40 11.13 -11.79 16.74
C MET A 40 11.33 -12.93 15.72
N ASP A 41 10.27 -13.26 14.99
CA ASP A 41 10.29 -14.30 13.98
C ASP A 41 9.15 -14.15 12.96
N ILE A 42 9.10 -15.06 11.98
CA ILE A 42 8.11 -15.06 10.91
C ILE A 42 6.66 -15.30 11.41
N MET A 43 6.45 -15.85 12.61
CA MET A 43 5.10 -16.06 13.15
C MET A 43 4.40 -14.72 13.43
N GLU A 44 5.16 -13.64 13.63
CA GLU A 44 4.61 -12.29 13.75
C GLU A 44 4.10 -11.72 12.42
N PHE A 45 4.26 -12.44 11.31
CA PHE A 45 3.98 -11.92 9.97
C PHE A 45 2.58 -11.33 9.84
N ASN A 46 1.57 -12.05 10.30
CA ASN A 46 0.18 -11.61 10.21
C ASN A 46 -0.09 -10.35 11.05
N ARG A 47 0.56 -10.24 12.22
CA ARG A 47 0.45 -9.07 13.11
C ARG A 47 1.05 -7.83 12.46
N VAL A 48 2.28 -7.95 11.96
CA VAL A 48 3.02 -6.86 11.30
C VAL A 48 2.34 -6.46 9.99
N ARG A 49 1.91 -7.42 9.18
CA ARG A 49 1.15 -7.17 7.94
C ARG A 49 -0.14 -6.40 8.20
N GLU A 50 -0.89 -6.77 9.23
CA GLU A 50 -2.14 -6.06 9.57
C GLU A 50 -1.87 -4.63 10.07
N LYS A 51 -0.79 -4.43 10.84
CA LYS A 51 -0.35 -3.10 11.27
C LYS A 51 0.01 -2.22 10.08
N PHE A 52 0.79 -2.76 9.14
CA PHE A 52 1.14 -2.08 7.89
C PHE A 52 -0.11 -1.74 7.07
N ARG A 53 -1.02 -2.70 6.88
CA ARG A 53 -2.28 -2.50 6.14
C ARG A 53 -3.09 -1.34 6.72
N LYS A 54 -3.24 -1.27 8.04
CA LYS A 54 -3.95 -0.17 8.72
C LYS A 54 -3.27 1.18 8.48
N ARG A 55 -1.93 1.22 8.50
CA ARG A 55 -1.15 2.43 8.18
C ARG A 55 -1.41 2.89 6.74
N ILE A 56 -1.28 2.00 5.76
CA ILE A 56 -1.50 2.32 4.33
C ILE A 56 -2.94 2.78 4.07
N ILE A 57 -3.95 2.12 4.67
CA ILE A 57 -5.35 2.54 4.49
C ILE A 57 -5.58 3.96 5.02
N ARG A 58 -5.05 4.29 6.21
CA ARG A 58 -5.16 5.65 6.77
C ARG A 58 -4.45 6.68 5.91
N GLN A 59 -3.31 6.31 5.36
CA GLN A 59 -2.53 7.13 4.44
C GLN A 59 -3.31 7.42 3.15
N LEU A 60 -3.86 6.40 2.51
CA LEU A 60 -4.69 6.54 1.29
C LEU A 60 -6.04 7.24 1.51
N GLN A 61 -6.49 7.38 2.75
CA GLN A 61 -7.67 8.18 3.10
C GLN A 61 -7.38 9.68 3.11
N ASN A 62 -6.11 10.09 3.13
CA ASN A 62 -5.72 11.48 3.01
C ASN A 62 -5.72 11.90 1.53
N PRO A 63 -6.61 12.82 1.11
CA PRO A 63 -6.68 13.26 -0.29
C PRO A 63 -5.43 14.03 -0.76
N ASP A 64 -4.61 14.53 0.17
CA ASP A 64 -3.33 15.20 -0.15
C ASP A 64 -2.17 14.20 -0.36
N MET A 65 -2.43 12.90 -0.17
CA MET A 65 -1.45 11.87 -0.46
C MET A 65 -1.44 11.53 -1.95
N ALA A 66 -0.56 12.18 -2.70
CA ALA A 66 -0.14 11.69 -4.00
C ALA A 66 0.83 10.50 -3.80
N LEU A 67 0.53 9.37 -4.47
CA LEU A 67 1.48 8.27 -4.68
C LEU A 67 2.57 8.70 -5.68
#